data_AF-A2EKB1-F1
#
_entry.id   AF-A2EKB1-F1
#
_cell.length_a   1.000
_cell.length_b   1.000
_cell.length_c   1.000
_cell.angle_alpha   90.00
_cell.angle_beta   90.00
_cell.angle_gamma   90.00
#
_symmetry.space_group_name_H-M   'P 1'
#
loop_
_entity.id
_entity.type
_entity.pdbx_description
1 polymer ?
#
loop_
_entity_poly.entity_id
_entity_poly.type
_entity_poly.pdbx_seq_one_letter_code
_entity_poly.pdbx_strand_id
1 'polypeptide(L)'
;MLFLLFRPISSLVNAPMRQQDAIIQASCSESNPCMFSIQGKTYSYSYLTVYDLTRTDQIKYAINPSSAPSSWDSSDLTTGTSQDLDRIFVTPTPVQSLYVLVKPSTSKTISARAGYAMTYCRA
;
A
#
# COMPACT_ATOMS: atom_id res chain seq x y z
N MET A 1 30.94 -16.63 17.57
CA MET A 1 30.23 -16.54 16.28
C MET A 1 28.83 -16.03 16.59
N LEU A 2 28.59 -14.74 16.40
CA LEU A 2 27.37 -14.05 16.83
C LEU A 2 26.48 -13.83 15.60
N PHE A 3 25.42 -14.62 15.49
CA PHE A 3 24.32 -14.37 14.55
C PHE A 3 23.44 -13.28 15.14
N LEU A 4 23.17 -12.21 14.37
CA LEU A 4 22.01 -11.31 14.48
C LEU A 4 22.12 -10.25 13.38
N LEU A 5 21.43 -10.43 12.27
CA LEU A 5 21.05 -9.33 11.38
C LEU A 5 19.57 -9.50 11.03
N PHE A 6 18.73 -9.13 11.99
CA PHE A 6 17.38 -8.66 11.69
C PHE A 6 17.54 -7.52 10.67
N ARG A 7 17.15 -7.74 9.41
CA ARG A 7 17.05 -6.65 8.45
C ARG A 7 15.76 -5.88 8.77
N PRO A 8 15.85 -4.63 9.25
CA PRO A 8 14.67 -3.79 9.38
C PRO A 8 14.10 -3.52 7.99
N ILE A 9 12.77 -3.59 7.89
CA ILE A 9 11.98 -3.11 6.76
C ILE A 9 12.50 -1.71 6.40
N SER A 10 13.26 -1.63 5.32
CA SER A 10 13.87 -0.37 4.92
C SER A 10 12.86 0.38 4.08
N SER A 11 12.43 1.52 4.63
CA SER A 11 11.52 2.54 4.09
C SER A 11 10.02 2.26 4.22
N LEU A 12 9.48 2.44 5.43
CA LEU A 12 8.15 3.03 5.59
C LEU A 12 8.20 4.44 5.00
N VAL A 13 7.78 4.62 3.75
CA VAL A 13 7.58 5.96 3.18
C VAL A 13 6.23 6.48 3.67
N ASN A 14 6.23 7.00 4.90
CA ASN A 14 5.09 7.72 5.46
C ASN A 14 5.09 9.15 4.93
N ALA A 15 4.34 9.42 3.86
CA ALA A 15 4.09 10.78 3.43
C ALA A 15 2.86 11.35 4.19
N PRO A 16 3.00 12.40 5.00
CA PRO A 16 1.83 13.08 5.58
C PRO A 16 1.04 13.75 4.46
N MET A 17 -0.15 13.24 4.14
CA MET A 17 -1.00 13.76 3.07
C MET A 17 -1.55 15.15 3.43
N ARG A 18 -0.92 16.20 2.88
CA ARG A 18 -1.63 17.44 2.56
C ARG A 18 -2.44 17.23 1.29
N GLN A 19 -3.59 17.89 1.22
CA GLN A 19 -4.57 17.83 0.12
C GLN A 19 -3.91 17.74 -1.26
N GLN A 20 -4.37 16.75 -2.05
CA GLN A 20 -4.04 16.45 -3.46
C GLN A 20 -2.89 15.48 -3.70
N ASP A 21 -3.26 14.24 -4.06
CA ASP A 21 -2.60 13.42 -5.07
C ASP A 21 -1.07 13.30 -4.99
N ALA A 22 -0.53 13.01 -3.80
CA ALA A 22 0.88 12.72 -3.67
C ALA A 22 1.20 11.42 -4.43
N ILE A 23 2.08 11.52 -5.43
CA ILE A 23 2.72 10.36 -6.05
C ILE A 23 3.90 10.00 -5.16
N ILE A 24 3.86 8.77 -4.63
CA ILE A 24 4.90 8.17 -3.82
C ILE A 24 5.65 7.20 -4.71
N GLN A 25 6.96 7.31 -4.77
CA GLN A 25 7.80 6.37 -5.53
C GLN A 25 8.73 5.65 -4.57
N ALA A 26 8.89 4.35 -4.79
CA ALA A 26 9.80 3.53 -3.99
C ALA A 26 10.48 2.48 -4.87
N SER A 27 11.78 2.24 -4.62
CA SER A 27 12.55 1.21 -5.29
C SER A 27 12.39 -0.11 -4.54
N CYS A 28 11.79 -1.09 -5.21
CA CYS A 28 11.44 -2.39 -4.62
C CYS A 28 12.15 -3.51 -5.36
N SER A 29 12.29 -4.66 -4.71
CA SER A 29 12.78 -5.90 -5.31
C SER A 29 12.10 -7.10 -4.66
N GLU A 30 12.36 -8.30 -5.17
CA GLU A 30 11.83 -9.54 -4.59
C GLU A 30 12.21 -9.70 -3.10
N SER A 31 13.42 -9.28 -2.75
CA SER A 31 13.97 -9.34 -1.38
C SER A 31 13.66 -8.09 -0.55
N ASN A 32 13.21 -6.99 -1.17
CA ASN A 32 12.82 -5.76 -0.50
C ASN A 32 11.48 -5.24 -1.06
N PRO A 33 10.35 -5.79 -0.59
CA PRO A 33 9.02 -5.34 -1.02
C PRO A 33 8.78 -3.89 -0.61
N CYS A 34 8.05 -3.15 -1.43
CA CYS A 34 7.55 -1.84 -1.05
C CYS A 34 6.25 -1.95 -0.29
N MET A 35 6.02 -1.00 0.61
CA MET A 35 4.73 -0.82 1.26
C MET A 35 4.24 0.60 1.01
N PHE A 36 3.06 0.70 0.43
CA PHE A 36 2.32 1.93 0.23
C PHE A 36 1.13 1.94 1.18
N SER A 37 0.84 3.08 1.78
CA SER A 37 -0.27 3.19 2.72
C SER A 37 -1.01 4.51 2.58
N ILE A 38 -2.27 4.46 2.96
CA ILE A 38 -3.09 5.64 3.19
C ILE A 38 -3.85 5.45 4.49
N GLN A 39 -3.93 6.52 5.28
CA GLN A 39 -4.87 6.63 6.37
C GLN A 39 -5.92 7.64 5.96
N GLY A 40 -7.18 7.18 5.88
CA GLY A 40 -8.27 8.05 5.48
C GLY A 40 -8.54 9.17 6.47
N LYS A 41 -9.28 10.18 6.00
CA LYS A 41 -9.82 11.27 6.82
C LYS A 41 -11.30 11.04 7.12
N THR A 42 -11.76 11.62 8.23
CA THR A 42 -13.18 11.62 8.63
C THR A 42 -14.13 11.87 7.47
N TYR A 43 -15.09 10.96 7.27
CA TYR A 43 -16.15 11.07 6.25
C TYR A 43 -15.69 11.07 4.77
N SER A 44 -14.55 10.46 4.46
CA SER A 44 -14.03 10.34 3.08
C SER A 44 -13.78 8.89 2.67
N TYR A 45 -14.10 8.53 1.42
CA TYR A 45 -13.62 7.30 0.81
C TYR A 45 -12.16 7.49 0.39
N SER A 46 -11.26 6.67 0.93
CA SER A 46 -9.85 6.70 0.59
C SER A 46 -9.53 5.67 -0.48
N TYR A 47 -8.60 6.02 -1.36
CA TYR A 47 -8.13 5.11 -2.38
C TYR A 47 -6.61 5.15 -2.53
N LEU A 48 -6.05 4.05 -2.99
CA LEU A 48 -4.65 3.90 -3.34
C LEU A 48 -4.56 3.19 -4.69
N THR A 49 -3.92 3.85 -5.65
CA THR A 49 -3.62 3.28 -6.97
C THR A 49 -2.12 3.00 -7.03
N VAL A 50 -1.73 1.80 -7.45
CA VAL A 50 -0.34 1.42 -7.66
C VAL A 50 -0.08 1.30 -9.17
N TYR A 51 1.03 1.84 -9.64
CA TYR A 51 1.42 1.89 -11.04
C TYR A 51 2.71 1.08 -11.26
N ASP A 52 3.08 0.89 -12.54
CA ASP A 52 4.32 0.23 -12.95
C ASP A 52 4.39 -1.27 -12.56
N LEU A 53 3.22 -1.88 -12.31
CA LEU A 53 3.07 -3.31 -12.02
C LEU A 53 3.14 -4.14 -13.31
N THR A 54 3.72 -5.33 -13.19
CA THR A 54 3.79 -6.35 -14.24
C THR A 54 3.13 -7.64 -13.78
N ARG A 55 2.68 -8.49 -14.71
CA ARG A 55 1.97 -9.75 -14.38
C ARG A 55 2.76 -10.74 -13.52
N THR A 56 4.08 -10.57 -13.44
CA THR A 56 4.98 -11.38 -12.61
C THR A 56 5.15 -10.82 -11.20
N ASP A 57 4.64 -9.62 -10.91
CA ASP A 57 4.69 -9.04 -9.58
C ASP A 57 3.63 -9.66 -8.68
N GLN A 58 3.93 -9.67 -7.39
CA GLN A 58 2.99 -10.06 -6.36
C GLN A 58 2.54 -8.86 -5.57
N ILE A 59 1.27 -8.88 -5.17
CA ILE A 59 0.68 -7.87 -4.32
C ILE A 59 -0.04 -8.52 -3.14
N LYS A 60 0.04 -7.87 -1.99
CA LYS A 60 -0.71 -8.20 -0.79
C LYS A 60 -1.29 -6.92 -0.22
N TYR A 61 -2.47 -6.97 0.37
CA TYR A 61 -3.09 -5.77 0.91
C TYR A 61 -3.90 -6.06 2.17
N ALA A 62 -4.12 -5.01 2.96
CA ALA A 62 -5.04 -5.03 4.09
C ALA A 62 -5.88 -3.76 4.09
N ILE A 63 -7.19 -3.94 4.23
CA ILE A 63 -8.18 -2.86 4.36
C ILE A 63 -8.68 -2.90 5.81
N ASN A 64 -8.54 -1.79 6.52
CA ASN A 64 -8.81 -1.67 7.96
C ASN A 64 -8.08 -2.64 8.86
N PRO A 65 -6.78 -2.88 8.66
CA PRO A 65 -6.06 -3.64 9.66
C PRO A 65 -6.03 -2.86 10.98
N SER A 66 -6.09 -3.59 12.09
CA SER A 66 -5.96 -3.04 13.45
C SER A 66 -4.59 -2.41 13.69
N SER A 67 -3.58 -2.83 12.93
CA SER A 67 -2.21 -2.30 12.96
C SER A 67 -1.55 -2.36 11.60
N ALA A 68 -0.48 -1.58 11.40
CA ALA A 68 0.33 -1.70 10.19
C ALA A 68 0.93 -3.13 10.09
N PRO A 69 0.91 -3.77 8.91
CA PRO A 69 1.58 -5.05 8.70
C PRO A 69 3.07 -4.95 9.01
N SER A 70 3.60 -5.93 9.74
CA SER A 70 5.02 -5.97 10.12
C SER A 70 5.91 -6.69 9.11
N SER A 71 5.35 -7.38 8.11
CA SER A 71 6.11 -8.09 7.07
C SER A 71 5.23 -8.49 5.90
N TRP A 72 5.87 -8.99 4.82
CA TRP A 72 5.19 -9.58 3.66
C TRP A 72 4.32 -10.79 4.01
N ASP A 73 4.70 -11.55 5.05
CA ASP A 73 4.04 -12.80 5.44
C ASP A 73 3.09 -12.62 6.63
N SER A 74 2.74 -11.37 6.96
CA SER A 74 1.70 -11.08 7.96
C SER A 74 0.38 -11.76 7.59
N SER A 75 -0.26 -12.38 8.58
CA SER A 75 -1.57 -13.04 8.45
C SER A 75 -2.71 -12.08 8.14
N ASP A 76 -2.51 -10.80 8.42
CA ASP A 76 -3.54 -9.77 8.28
C ASP A 76 -3.65 -9.29 6.81
N LEU A 77 -2.80 -9.83 5.93
CA LEU A 77 -2.75 -9.50 4.52
C LEU A 77 -3.56 -10.48 3.66
N THR A 78 -4.38 -9.93 2.79
CA THR A 78 -5.01 -10.63 1.68
C THR A 78 -4.05 -10.71 0.50
N THR A 79 -3.86 -11.90 -0.06
CA THR A 79 -3.11 -12.08 -1.31
C THR A 79 -3.94 -11.53 -2.47
N GLY A 80 -3.38 -10.57 -3.20
CA GLY A 80 -4.05 -9.99 -4.37
C GLY A 80 -4.07 -10.96 -5.55
N THR A 81 -5.11 -10.83 -6.35
CA THR A 81 -5.28 -11.57 -7.60
C THR A 81 -4.57 -10.87 -8.75
N SER A 82 -4.42 -11.55 -9.89
CA SER A 82 -3.89 -10.92 -11.10
C SER A 82 -4.73 -9.74 -11.59
N GLN A 83 -6.03 -9.72 -11.31
CA GLN A 83 -6.91 -8.59 -11.62
C GLN A 83 -6.61 -7.36 -10.76
N ASP A 84 -6.09 -7.56 -9.55
CA ASP A 84 -5.81 -6.48 -8.61
C ASP A 84 -4.54 -5.69 -8.99
N LEU A 85 -3.72 -6.22 -9.91
CA LEU A 85 -2.58 -5.52 -10.49
C LEU A 85 -2.99 -4.32 -11.35
N ASP A 86 -4.22 -4.34 -11.89
CA ASP A 86 -4.75 -3.32 -12.79
C ASP A 86 -5.80 -2.42 -12.10
N ARG A 87 -6.01 -2.57 -10.78
CA ARG A 87 -7.13 -1.95 -10.05
C ARG A 87 -6.70 -0.87 -9.05
N ILE A 88 -7.67 -0.01 -8.73
CA ILE A 88 -7.60 0.95 -7.62
C ILE A 88 -8.13 0.25 -6.36
N PHE A 89 -7.35 0.29 -5.28
CA PHE A 89 -7.79 -0.21 -3.97
C PHE A 89 -8.56 0.89 -3.25
N VAL A 90 -9.81 0.63 -2.89
CA VAL A 90 -10.72 1.61 -2.30
C VAL A 90 -11.21 1.11 -0.95
N THR A 91 -11.23 1.99 0.05
CA THR A 91 -11.80 1.68 1.36
C THR A 91 -13.33 1.66 1.28
N PRO A 92 -14.02 0.62 1.77
CA PRO A 92 -15.47 0.49 1.64
C PRO A 92 -16.27 1.45 2.53
N THR A 93 -15.67 2.01 3.59
CA THR A 93 -16.37 2.99 4.45
C THR A 93 -15.52 4.24 4.72
N PRO A 94 -16.15 5.35 5.14
CA PRO A 94 -15.43 6.58 5.44
C PRO A 94 -14.46 6.42 6.63
N VAL A 95 -13.23 6.95 6.48
CA VAL A 95 -12.06 6.78 7.39
C VAL A 95 -11.65 5.35 7.65
N GLN A 96 -10.71 4.90 6.85
CA GLN A 96 -10.24 3.54 6.89
C GLN A 96 -8.77 3.54 6.47
N SER A 97 -7.99 2.65 7.07
CA SER A 97 -6.58 2.46 6.73
C SER A 97 -6.46 1.44 5.60
N LEU A 98 -5.56 1.69 4.66
CA LEU A 98 -5.25 0.76 3.58
C LEU A 98 -3.74 0.64 3.44
N TYR A 99 -3.26 -0.60 3.39
CA TYR A 99 -1.87 -0.94 3.15
C TYR A 99 -1.79 -1.84 1.92
N VAL A 100 -0.90 -1.54 0.99
CA VAL A 100 -0.59 -2.37 -0.18
C VAL A 100 0.91 -2.63 -0.19
N LEU A 101 1.27 -3.92 -0.12
CA LEU A 101 2.63 -4.39 -0.28
C LEU A 101 2.82 -4.90 -1.70
N VAL A 102 3.94 -4.53 -2.31
CA VAL A 102 4.31 -4.91 -3.67
C VAL A 102 5.67 -5.60 -3.63
N LYS A 103 5.72 -6.83 -4.13
CA LYS A 103 6.96 -7.60 -4.31
C LYS A 103 7.15 -7.86 -5.81
N PRO A 104 7.96 -7.04 -6.51
CA PRO A 104 8.19 -7.24 -7.93
C PRO A 104 9.15 -8.40 -8.19
N SER A 105 9.02 -9.02 -9.37
CA SER A 105 9.92 -10.11 -9.79
C SER A 105 11.34 -9.64 -10.13
N THR A 106 11.52 -8.34 -10.38
CA THR A 106 12.81 -7.70 -10.64
C THR A 106 12.91 -6.40 -9.85
N SER A 107 14.14 -5.93 -9.60
CA SER A 107 14.34 -4.63 -8.95
C SER A 107 13.85 -3.50 -9.85
N LYS A 108 12.87 -2.73 -9.38
CA LYS A 108 12.31 -1.59 -10.12
C LYS A 108 11.69 -0.55 -9.20
N THR A 109 11.49 0.65 -9.74
CA THR A 109 10.73 1.71 -9.08
C THR A 109 9.24 1.45 -9.30
N ILE A 110 8.48 1.43 -8.22
CA ILE A 110 7.02 1.38 -8.23
C ILE A 110 6.49 2.73 -7.76
N SER A 111 5.49 3.24 -8.46
CA SER A 111 4.79 4.47 -8.10
C SER A 111 3.43 4.14 -7.49
N ALA A 112 2.97 4.90 -6.51
CA ALA A 112 1.61 4.82 -5.99
C ALA A 112 1.03 6.23 -5.82
N ARG A 113 -0.27 6.38 -6.05
CA ARG A 113 -1.01 7.61 -5.78
C ARG A 113 -2.07 7.32 -4.73
N ALA A 114 -1.99 8.06 -3.63
CA ALA A 114 -2.98 8.04 -2.56
C ALA A 114 -3.95 9.22 -2.73
N GLY A 115 -5.23 9.01 -2.49
CA GLY A 115 -6.25 10.05 -2.61
C GLY A 115 -7.49 9.79 -1.77
N TYR A 116 -8.41 10.75 -1.77
CA TYR A 116 -9.71 10.59 -1.11
C TYR A 116 -10.81 11.32 -1.88
N ALA A 117 -12.02 10.76 -1.85
CA ALA A 117 -13.24 11.38 -2.33
C ALA A 117 -14.14 11.68 -1.12
N MET A 118 -14.59 12.93 -1.00
CA MET A 118 -15.53 13.30 0.06
C MET A 118 -16.91 12.72 -0.25
N THR A 119 -17.53 12.10 0.75
CA THR A 119 -18.95 11.77 0.68
C THR A 119 -19.72 13.06 0.83
N TYR A 120 -20.18 13.66 -0.28
CA TYR A 120 -21.18 14.71 -0.20
C TYR A 120 -22.46 14.05 0.30
N CYS A 121 -22.82 14.26 1.57
CA CYS A 121 -24.21 14.12 1.98
C CYS A 121 -25.00 15.11 1.11
N ARG A 122 -25.80 14.60 0.16
CA ARG A 122 -26.90 15.41 -0.36
C ARG A 122 -27.82 15.72 0.82
N ALA A 123 -28.13 17.01 0.95
CA ALA A 123 -28.93 17.62 2.02
C ALA A 123 -30.27 16.91 2.25
#